data_AF-A0A429DTF7-F1
#
_entry.id   AF-A0A429DTF7-F1
#
_cell.length_a   1.000
_cell.length_b   1.000
_cell.length_c   1.000
_cell.angle_alpha   90.00
_cell.angle_beta   90.00
_cell.angle_gamma   90.00
#
_symmetry.space_group_name_H-M   'P 1'
#
loop_
_entity.id
_entity.type
_entity.pdbx_description
1 polymer ?
#
loop_
_entity_poly.entity_id
_entity_poly.type
_entity_poly.pdbx_seq_one_letter_code
_entity_poly.pdbx_strand_id
1 'polypeptide(L)'
;MLTEAFRDRFGANEWLVEEMYERFLADPSSVDSAWHEFFADFTPTKHEAEEEPPVSQSLPPRPLPDVDGKQLRGAAAAIAKNMDASLSVPTATSVRAVPAKLMADNRIVINNHLKRT
;
A
#
# COMPACT_ATOMS: atom_id res chain seq x y z
N MET A 1 27.27 -6.39 -3.78
CA MET A 1 27.04 -6.50 -2.32
C MET A 1 26.54 -5.16 -1.84
N LEU A 2 25.23 -4.93 -1.95
CA LEU A 2 24.59 -3.79 -1.29
C LEU A 2 24.58 -4.09 0.22
N THR A 3 25.01 -3.10 0.99
CA THR A 3 25.44 -3.20 2.39
C THR A 3 24.28 -3.43 3.36
N GLU A 4 24.53 -4.01 4.54
CA GLU A 4 23.55 -4.13 5.64
C GLU A 4 22.77 -2.83 5.92
N ALA A 5 23.41 -1.67 5.75
CA ALA A 5 22.80 -0.35 5.90
C ALA A 5 21.60 -0.11 4.94
N PHE A 6 21.60 -0.72 3.76
CA PHE A 6 20.50 -0.59 2.80
C PHE A 6 19.28 -1.41 3.22
N ARG A 7 19.52 -2.61 3.74
CA ARG A 7 18.51 -3.49 4.35
C ARG A 7 17.93 -2.89 5.63
N ASP A 8 18.75 -2.22 6.45
CA ASP A 8 18.30 -1.56 7.67
C ASP A 8 17.42 -0.33 7.35
N ARG A 9 17.72 0.38 6.24
CA ARG A 9 16.96 1.55 5.78
C ARG A 9 15.55 1.21 5.26
N PHE A 10 15.41 0.15 4.49
CA PHE A 10 14.13 -0.19 3.82
C PHE A 10 13.47 -1.47 4.33
N GLY A 11 14.15 -2.25 5.16
CA GLY A 11 13.64 -3.50 5.72
C GLY A 11 13.14 -4.45 4.63
N ALA A 12 11.95 -5.01 4.83
CA ALA A 12 11.33 -5.94 3.88
C ALA A 12 10.95 -5.32 2.52
N ASN A 13 11.08 -3.99 2.35
CA ASN A 13 10.81 -3.28 1.10
C ASN A 13 12.09 -3.04 0.26
N GLU A 14 13.26 -3.46 0.73
CA GLU A 14 14.54 -3.40 0.00
C GLU A 14 14.40 -3.85 -1.46
N TRP A 15 13.77 -5.02 -1.66
CA TRP A 15 13.59 -5.62 -2.97
C TRP A 15 12.74 -4.76 -3.93
N LEU A 16 11.73 -4.05 -3.40
CA LEU A 16 10.85 -3.22 -4.20
C LEU A 16 11.58 -1.94 -4.63
N VAL A 17 12.36 -1.35 -3.72
CA VAL A 17 13.16 -0.16 -4.01
C VAL A 17 14.24 -0.49 -5.04
N GLU A 18 14.86 -1.66 -4.95
CA GLU A 18 15.81 -2.15 -5.94
C GLU A 18 15.15 -2.34 -7.32
N GLU A 19 13.99 -3.00 -7.39
CA GLU A 19 13.26 -3.18 -8.65
C GLU A 19 12.79 -1.84 -9.26
N MET A 20 12.30 -0.91 -8.44
CA MET A 20 11.92 0.42 -8.93
C MET A 20 13.13 1.21 -9.42
N TYR A 21 14.28 1.09 -8.74
CA TYR A 21 15.52 1.72 -9.18
C TYR A 21 16.00 1.15 -10.52
N GLU A 22 15.97 -0.17 -10.70
CA GLU A 22 16.30 -0.82 -11.97
C GLU A 22 15.37 -0.36 -13.10
N ARG A 23 14.07 -0.26 -12.83
CA ARG A 23 13.08 0.25 -13.79
C ARG A 23 13.31 1.71 -14.14
N PHE A 24 13.66 2.56 -13.18
CA PHE A 24 13.98 3.96 -13.40
C PHE A 24 15.20 4.13 -14.32
N LEU A 25 16.22 3.28 -14.16
CA LEU A 25 17.40 3.27 -15.04
C LEU A 25 17.06 2.81 -16.46
N ALA A 26 16.14 1.85 -16.61
CA ALA A 26 15.71 1.36 -17.92
C ALA A 26 14.80 2.37 -18.65
N ASP A 27 13.85 2.94 -17.93
CA ASP A 27 12.93 3.97 -18.40
C ASP A 27 12.43 4.80 -17.20
N PRO A 28 12.86 6.07 -17.09
CA PRO A 28 12.42 6.94 -16.01
C PRO A 28 10.90 7.06 -15.92
N SER A 29 10.18 7.04 -17.05
CA SER A 29 8.70 7.17 -17.06
C SER A 29 7.96 5.91 -16.59
N SER A 30 8.65 4.79 -16.42
CA SER A 30 8.10 3.54 -15.90
C SER A 30 7.97 3.54 -14.37
N VAL A 31 8.47 4.57 -13.70
CA VAL A 31 8.35 4.81 -12.26
C VAL A 31 7.51 6.08 -12.05
N ASP A 32 6.80 6.17 -10.94
CA ASP A 32 5.99 7.36 -10.64
C ASP A 32 6.90 8.59 -10.41
N SER A 33 6.45 9.76 -10.88
CA SER A 33 7.19 11.02 -10.74
C SER A 33 7.61 11.36 -9.31
N ALA A 34 6.83 10.93 -8.30
CA ALA A 34 7.17 11.13 -6.90
C ALA A 34 8.48 10.43 -6.48
N TRP A 35 8.89 9.39 -7.20
CA TRP A 35 10.14 8.66 -6.97
C TRP A 35 11.32 9.21 -7.77
N HIS A 36 11.08 10.10 -8.74
CA HIS A 36 12.17 10.65 -9.55
C HIS A 36 13.10 11.52 -8.71
N GLU A 37 12.54 12.36 -7.83
CA GLU A 37 13.32 13.18 -6.91
C GLU A 37 14.11 12.32 -5.93
N PHE A 38 13.50 11.23 -5.45
CA PHE A 38 14.16 10.25 -4.59
C PHE A 38 15.33 9.54 -5.29
N PHE A 39 15.15 9.06 -6.52
CA PHE A 39 16.18 8.31 -7.26
C PHE A 39 17.25 9.19 -7.91
N ALA A 40 16.98 10.48 -8.15
CA ALA A 40 17.96 11.43 -8.66
C ALA A 40 19.17 11.57 -7.72
N ASP A 41 18.92 11.57 -6.41
CA ASP A 41 19.94 11.73 -5.36
C ASP A 41 20.24 10.42 -4.61
N PHE A 42 19.66 9.30 -5.07
CA PHE A 42 19.77 8.02 -4.38
C PHE A 42 21.18 7.44 -4.47
N THR A 43 21.88 7.44 -3.33
CA THR A 43 23.17 6.79 -3.17
C THR A 43 23.06 5.71 -2.08
N PRO A 44 23.32 4.43 -2.38
CA PRO A 44 23.10 3.33 -1.44
C PRO A 44 24.02 3.35 -0.21
N THR A 45 25.01 4.26 -0.16
CA THR A 45 26.00 4.39 0.92
C THR A 45 25.91 5.69 1.71
N LYS A 46 25.08 6.67 1.31
CA LYS A 46 25.08 8.00 1.92
C LYS A 46 23.65 8.47 2.19
N HIS A 47 23.14 8.17 3.38
CA HIS A 47 22.24 9.09 4.05
C HIS A 47 22.32 8.89 5.57
N GLU A 48 23.09 9.77 6.19
CA GLU A 48 22.96 10.13 7.59
C GLU A 48 21.95 11.28 7.61
N ALA A 49 20.89 11.12 8.41
CA ALA A 49 19.92 12.14 8.82
C ALA A 49 19.20 12.93 7.71
N GLU A 50 18.04 12.43 7.25
CA GLU A 50 16.91 13.33 6.98
C GLU A 50 15.63 12.61 7.40
N GLU A 51 14.97 13.18 8.39
CA GLU A 51 13.83 12.68 9.15
C GLU A 51 12.55 12.93 8.35
N GLU A 52 11.89 11.87 7.87
CA GLU A 52 10.62 12.01 7.14
C GLU A 52 9.46 12.14 8.15
N PRO A 53 8.61 13.20 8.04
CA PRO A 53 7.59 13.51 9.02
C PRO A 53 6.45 12.48 9.00
N PRO A 54 5.71 12.31 10.12
CA PRO A 54 4.60 11.36 10.17
C PRO A 54 3.47 11.89 9.28
N VAL A 55 3.24 11.26 8.12
CA VAL A 55 1.99 11.39 7.38
C VAL A 55 0.88 10.66 8.16
N SER A 56 0.38 11.32 9.19
CA SER A 56 -0.88 11.04 9.86
C SER A 56 -1.58 12.34 10.22
N GLN A 57 -1.96 13.10 9.19
CA GLN A 57 -2.96 14.15 9.36
C GLN A 57 -4.33 13.52 9.16
N SER A 58 -4.99 13.14 10.27
CA SER A 58 -6.45 12.95 10.27
C SER A 58 -7.10 14.30 10.00
N LEU A 59 -7.82 14.41 8.88
CA LEU A 59 -8.75 15.51 8.63
C LEU A 59 -9.82 15.57 9.73
N PRO A 60 -10.26 16.77 10.16
CA PRO A 60 -11.34 16.90 11.14
C PRO A 60 -12.65 16.32 10.59
N PRO A 61 -13.49 15.70 11.44
CA PRO A 61 -14.73 15.06 10.99
C PRO A 61 -15.72 16.12 10.50
N ARG A 62 -16.16 15.99 9.25
CA ARG A 62 -17.24 16.80 8.68
C ARG A 62 -18.58 16.35 9.31
N PRO A 63 -19.48 17.28 9.70
CA PRO A 63 -20.80 16.92 10.21
C PRO A 63 -21.58 16.11 9.16
N LEU A 64 -22.13 14.96 9.58
CA LEU A 64 -23.00 14.13 8.75
C LEU A 64 -24.42 14.73 8.76
N PRO A 65 -25.09 14.86 7.60
CA PRO A 65 -26.50 15.24 7.56
C PRO A 65 -27.39 14.12 8.13
N ASP A 66 -28.49 14.51 8.79
CA ASP A 66 -29.53 13.57 9.24
C ASP A 66 -30.12 12.83 8.03
N VAL A 67 -30.01 11.51 8.05
CA VAL A 67 -30.48 10.62 6.98
C VAL A 67 -31.81 9.98 7.38
N ASP A 68 -32.90 10.45 6.81
CA ASP A 68 -34.19 9.76 6.88
C ASP A 68 -34.10 8.37 6.22
N GLY A 69 -34.29 7.32 7.02
CA GLY A 69 -33.98 5.94 6.67
C GLY A 69 -34.86 5.33 5.58
N LYS A 70 -34.42 5.38 4.33
CA LYS A 70 -35.00 4.61 3.22
C LYS A 70 -34.38 3.21 3.16
N GLN A 71 -35.20 2.16 3.29
CA GLN A 71 -34.71 0.77 3.23
C GLN A 71 -33.96 0.48 1.92
N LEU A 72 -32.74 -0.02 2.06
CA LEU A 72 -31.91 -0.49 0.95
C LEU A 72 -32.52 -1.75 0.35
N ARG A 73 -32.53 -1.86 -0.98
CA ARG A 73 -33.03 -3.05 -1.72
C ARG A 73 -32.01 -3.51 -2.76
N GLY A 74 -32.11 -4.77 -3.17
CA GLY A 74 -31.26 -5.36 -4.19
C GLY A 74 -29.79 -5.40 -3.77
N ALA A 75 -28.87 -5.00 -4.67
CA ALA A 75 -27.44 -5.04 -4.43
C ALA A 75 -27.00 -4.27 -3.18
N ALA A 76 -27.62 -3.11 -2.89
CA ALA A 76 -27.31 -2.33 -1.70
C ALA A 76 -27.66 -3.05 -0.39
N ALA A 77 -28.73 -3.86 -0.39
CA ALA A 77 -29.12 -4.66 0.78
C ALA A 77 -28.16 -5.84 1.01
N ALA A 78 -27.66 -6.46 -0.08
CA ALA A 78 -26.66 -7.52 0.01
C ALA A 78 -25.32 -7.01 0.58
N ILE A 79 -24.91 -5.80 0.19
CA ILE A 79 -23.71 -5.15 0.75
C ILE A 79 -23.89 -4.88 2.24
N ALA A 80 -25.02 -4.29 2.67
CA ALA A 80 -25.30 -4.03 4.09
C ALA A 80 -25.29 -5.32 4.92
N LYS A 81 -25.91 -6.39 4.42
CA LYS A 81 -25.91 -7.71 5.07
C LYS A 81 -24.50 -8.27 5.24
N ASN A 82 -23.62 -8.08 4.25
CA ASN A 82 -22.23 -8.51 4.34
C ASN A 82 -21.41 -7.64 5.31
N MET A 83 -21.74 -6.34 5.42
CA MET A 83 -21.15 -5.45 6.42
C MET A 83 -21.54 -5.88 7.84
N ASP A 84 -22.80 -6.22 8.07
CA ASP A 84 -23.27 -6.76 9.36
C ASP A 84 -22.62 -8.12 9.68
N ALA A 85 -22.48 -9.00 8.69
CA ALA A 85 -21.77 -10.27 8.86
C ALA A 85 -20.29 -10.08 9.24
N SER A 86 -19.66 -9.01 8.74
CA SER A 86 -18.27 -8.64 9.02
C SER A 86 -18.04 -8.18 10.47
N LEU A 87 -19.10 -8.00 11.27
CA LEU A 87 -19.00 -7.73 12.70
C LEU A 87 -18.56 -8.95 13.53
N SER A 88 -18.77 -10.18 12.99
CA SER A 88 -18.45 -11.45 13.68
C SER A 88 -17.21 -12.16 13.14
N VAL A 89 -16.85 -11.90 11.88
CA VAL A 89 -15.52 -12.21 11.35
C VAL A 89 -14.55 -11.26 12.04
N PRO A 90 -13.33 -11.66 12.44
CA PRO A 90 -12.35 -10.71 12.94
C PRO A 90 -12.28 -9.55 11.94
N THR A 91 -12.73 -8.36 12.34
CA THR A 91 -12.62 -7.13 11.55
C THR A 91 -11.21 -7.14 11.02
N ALA A 92 -11.06 -7.21 9.69
CA ALA A 92 -9.82 -7.53 9.01
C ALA A 92 -8.62 -7.23 9.90
N THR A 93 -7.96 -8.24 10.45
CA THR A 93 -6.73 -8.05 11.23
C THR A 93 -5.73 -7.42 10.29
N SER A 94 -5.79 -6.10 10.13
CA SER A 94 -4.93 -5.35 9.25
C SER A 94 -3.63 -5.25 10.00
N VAL A 95 -2.64 -6.03 9.57
CA VAL A 95 -1.27 -5.73 9.96
C VAL A 95 -0.98 -4.34 9.40
N ARG A 96 -0.65 -3.39 10.28
CA ARG A 96 -0.47 -1.96 9.95
C ARG A 96 0.65 -1.72 8.92
N ALA A 97 1.53 -2.69 8.72
CA ALA A 97 2.51 -2.74 7.65
C ALA A 97 2.52 -4.15 7.04
N VAL A 98 2.06 -4.27 5.80
CA VAL A 98 2.16 -5.51 5.03
C VAL A 98 3.37 -5.39 4.11
N PRO A 99 4.35 -6.31 4.16
CA PRO A 99 5.51 -6.26 3.30
C PRO A 99 5.13 -6.25 1.81
N ALA A 100 5.79 -5.43 0.99
CA ALA A 100 5.49 -5.33 -0.44
C ALA A 100 5.60 -6.68 -1.16
N LYS A 101 6.52 -7.55 -0.74
CA LYS A 101 6.68 -8.89 -1.29
C LYS A 101 5.43 -9.74 -1.10
N LEU A 102 4.84 -9.70 0.09
CA LEU A 102 3.65 -10.46 0.41
C LEU A 102 2.46 -9.97 -0.45
N MET A 103 2.36 -8.66 -0.67
CA MET A 103 1.34 -8.10 -1.56
C MET A 103 1.53 -8.55 -3.01
N ALA A 104 2.77 -8.56 -3.51
CA ALA A 104 3.09 -9.01 -4.86
C ALA A 104 2.75 -10.49 -5.06
N ASP A 105 3.16 -11.35 -4.11
CA ASP A 105 2.91 -12.79 -4.15
C ASP A 105 1.39 -13.08 -4.08
N ASN A 106 0.65 -12.41 -3.20
CA ASN A 106 -0.82 -12.51 -3.13
C ASN A 106 -1.49 -12.09 -4.44
N ARG A 107 -1.06 -10.96 -5.05
CA ARG A 107 -1.59 -10.47 -6.32
C ARG A 107 -1.34 -11.47 -7.46
N ILE A 108 -0.17 -12.10 -7.50
CA ILE A 108 0.16 -13.11 -8.52
C ILE A 108 -0.77 -14.32 -8.38
N VAL A 109 -0.93 -14.85 -7.16
CA VAL A 109 -1.80 -16.01 -6.91
C VAL A 109 -3.24 -15.72 -7.33
N ILE A 110 -3.78 -14.57 -6.93
CA ILE A 110 -5.15 -14.15 -7.28
C ILE A 110 -5.30 -14.03 -8.80
N ASN A 111 -4.41 -13.31 -9.48
CA ASN A 111 -4.51 -13.12 -10.93
C ASN A 111 -4.35 -14.43 -11.69
N ASN A 112 -3.49 -15.34 -11.23
CA ASN A 112 -3.36 -16.66 -11.83
C ASN A 112 -4.61 -17.51 -11.64
N HIS A 113 -5.25 -17.41 -10.47
CA HIS A 113 -6.54 -18.07 -10.23
C HIS A 113 -7.64 -17.49 -11.13
N LEU A 114 -7.78 -16.16 -11.20
CA LEU A 114 -8.75 -15.49 -12.08
C LEU A 114 -8.52 -15.72 -13.58
N LYS A 115 -7.29 -16.03 -14.00
CA LYS A 115 -7.01 -16.40 -15.41
C LYS A 115 -7.40 -17.85 -15.73
N ARG A 116 -7.47 -18.70 -14.70
CA ARG A 116 -7.76 -20.15 -14.84
C ARG A 116 -9.23 -20.50 -14.63
N THR A 117 -10.03 -19.54 -14.15
CA THR A 117 -11.46 -19.70 -13.84
C THR A 117 -12.25 -18.69 -14.66
#